data_AF-A0A7J3XGV2-F1
#
_entry.id   AF-A0A7J3XGV2-F1
#
_cell.length_a   1.000
_cell.length_b   1.000
_cell.length_c   1.000
_cell.angle_alpha   90.00
_cell.angle_beta   90.00
_cell.angle_gamma   90.00
#
_symmetry.space_group_name_H-M   'P 1'
#
loop_
_entity.id
_entity.type
_entity.pdbx_description
1 polymer ?
#
loop_
_entity_poly.entity_id
_entity_poly.type
_entity_poly.pdbx_seq_one_letter_code
_entity_poly.pdbx_strand_id
1 'polypeptide(L)'
;MDVVVVGYDAISDAVEAVRAGKMYATIAQSPFLQGYWAVYAAFYRCYFNWKPAVDWIPTPTVVVTKANVDTFAAEVASPRPLP
;
A
#
# COMPACT_ATOMS: atom_id res chain seq x y z
N MET A 1 -31.18 -9.07 -3.60
CA MET A 1 -30.33 -8.07 -2.95
C MET A 1 -28.90 -8.53 -3.19
N ASP A 2 -28.10 -7.74 -3.88
CA ASP A 2 -26.71 -8.09 -4.15
C ASP A 2 -25.82 -7.65 -2.98
N VAL A 3 -24.98 -8.56 -2.50
CA VAL A 3 -24.03 -8.28 -1.41
C VAL A 3 -22.68 -7.93 -2.04
N VAL A 4 -22.15 -6.76 -1.70
CA VAL A 4 -20.81 -6.33 -2.10
C VAL A 4 -19.80 -6.75 -1.04
N VAL A 5 -18.80 -7.54 -1.43
CA VAL A 5 -17.72 -7.99 -0.54
C VAL A 5 -16.45 -7.22 -0.86
N VAL A 6 -15.87 -6.56 0.15
CA VAL A 6 -14.60 -5.84 0.06
C VAL A 6 -13.64 -6.37 1.12
N GLY A 7 -12.45 -6.79 0.69
CA GLY A 7 -11.37 -7.27 1.55
C GLY A 7 -10.34 -6.20 1.92
N TYR A 8 -9.36 -6.60 2.72
CA TYR A 8 -8.19 -5.82 3.11
C TYR A 8 -6.91 -6.66 2.91
N ASP A 9 -5.74 -6.03 2.95
CA ASP A 9 -4.38 -6.56 2.74
C ASP A 9 -3.98 -6.91 1.30
N ALA A 10 -4.92 -7.13 0.38
CA ALA A 10 -4.63 -7.56 -0.99
C ALA A 10 -3.66 -8.76 -1.10
N ILE A 11 -3.83 -9.73 -0.20
CA ILE A 11 -3.14 -11.03 -0.30
C ILE A 11 -3.50 -11.74 -1.61
N SER A 12 -2.67 -12.71 -2.03
CA SER A 12 -2.84 -13.47 -3.27
C SER A 12 -4.28 -13.95 -3.49
N ASP A 13 -4.89 -14.51 -2.45
CA ASP A 13 -6.23 -15.11 -2.54
C ASP A 13 -7.32 -14.04 -2.73
N ALA A 14 -7.15 -12.86 -2.12
CA ALA A 14 -8.07 -11.74 -2.31
C ALA A 14 -7.93 -11.14 -3.71
N VAL A 15 -6.70 -11.04 -4.22
CA VAL A 15 -6.41 -10.59 -5.60
C VAL A 15 -7.06 -11.53 -6.61
N GLU A 16 -6.90 -12.84 -6.43
CA GLU A 16 -7.52 -13.84 -7.31
C GLU A 16 -9.05 -13.86 -7.17
N ALA A 17 -9.60 -13.63 -5.97
CA ALA A 17 -11.05 -13.49 -5.78
C ALA A 17 -11.61 -12.25 -6.50
N VAL A 18 -10.88 -11.13 -6.49
CA VAL A 18 -11.22 -9.93 -7.26
C VAL A 18 -11.13 -10.19 -8.77
N ARG A 19 -10.07 -10.86 -9.23
CA ARG A 19 -9.90 -11.25 -10.64
C ARG A 19 -11.06 -12.12 -11.13
N ALA A 20 -11.47 -13.09 -10.31
CA ALA A 20 -12.56 -14.02 -10.58
C ALA A 20 -13.97 -13.40 -10.41
N GLY A 21 -14.07 -12.16 -9.91
CA GLY A 21 -15.35 -11.49 -9.64
C GLY A 21 -16.12 -12.05 -8.44
N LYS A 22 -15.48 -12.85 -7.58
CA LYS A 22 -16.05 -13.37 -6.32
C LYS A 22 -15.97 -12.34 -5.19
N MET A 23 -15.06 -11.38 -5.31
CA MET A 23 -14.90 -10.23 -4.43
C MET A 23 -14.92 -8.96 -5.28
N TYR A 24 -15.55 -7.90 -4.79
CA TYR A 24 -15.65 -6.66 -5.55
C TYR A 24 -14.32 -5.89 -5.56
N ALA A 25 -13.67 -5.81 -4.39
CA ALA A 25 -12.40 -5.12 -4.23
C ALA A 25 -11.62 -5.64 -3.01
N THR A 26 -10.33 -5.34 -2.94
CA THR A 26 -9.50 -5.46 -1.73
C THR A 26 -8.60 -4.22 -1.60
N ILE A 27 -8.19 -3.86 -0.38
CA ILE A 27 -7.30 -2.70 -0.16
C ILE A 27 -5.86 -3.17 0.00
N ALA A 28 -5.00 -2.79 -0.94
CA ALA A 28 -3.56 -3.03 -0.86
C ALA A 28 -2.88 -1.97 0.02
N GLN A 29 -2.04 -2.45 0.93
CA GLN A 29 -1.13 -1.62 1.72
C GLN A 29 0.22 -1.47 1.02
N SER A 30 1.07 -0.56 1.53
CA SER A 30 2.44 -0.36 1.03
C SER A 30 3.52 -0.74 2.06
N PRO A 31 3.63 -2.03 2.47
CA PRO A 31 4.62 -2.46 3.46
C PRO A 31 6.06 -2.18 3.02
N PHE A 32 6.32 -2.23 1.71
CA PHE A 32 7.60 -1.82 1.14
C PHE A 32 7.95 -0.38 1.51
N LEU A 33 7.02 0.57 1.30
CA LEU A 33 7.24 1.98 1.65
C LEU A 33 7.36 2.18 3.16
N GLN A 34 6.62 1.42 3.98
CA GLN A 34 6.74 1.52 5.43
C GLN A 34 8.17 1.18 5.89
N GLY A 35 8.74 0.09 5.36
CA GLY A 35 10.12 -0.28 5.63
C GLY A 35 11.13 0.69 5.03
N TYR A 36 10.96 1.08 3.76
CA TYR A 36 11.84 2.00 3.06
C TYR A 36 11.91 3.37 3.77
N TRP A 37 10.76 3.98 4.07
CA TRP A 37 10.67 5.25 4.77
C TRP A 37 11.22 5.18 6.19
N ALA A 38 11.01 4.09 6.93
CA ALA A 38 11.57 3.94 8.26
C ALA A 38 13.11 4.00 8.25
N VAL A 39 13.75 3.26 7.33
CA VAL A 39 15.21 3.26 7.19
C VAL A 39 15.72 4.63 6.70
N TYR A 40 15.04 5.23 5.72
CA TYR A 40 15.40 6.55 5.21
C TYR A 40 15.28 7.62 6.30
N ALA A 41 14.21 7.62 7.10
CA ALA A 41 14.01 8.55 8.20
C ALA A 41 15.13 8.46 9.24
N ALA A 42 15.55 7.24 9.59
CA ALA A 42 16.68 7.00 10.49
C ALA A 42 18.00 7.55 9.90
N PHE A 43 18.28 7.29 8.62
CA PHE A 43 19.44 7.84 7.92
C PHE A 43 19.42 9.38 7.94
N TYR A 44 18.31 10.00 7.54
CA TYR A 44 18.20 11.47 7.50
C TYR A 44 18.33 12.11 8.88
N ARG A 45 17.83 11.45 9.92
CA ARG A 45 18.01 11.88 11.31
C ARG A 45 19.49 11.88 11.69
N CYS A 46 20.23 10.83 11.37
CA CYS A 46 21.64 10.68 11.74
C CYS A 46 22.57 11.65 10.99
N TYR A 47 22.34 11.87 9.69
CA TYR A 47 23.28 12.63 8.85
C TYR A 47 22.88 14.10 8.64
N PHE A 48 21.60 14.43 8.75
CA PHE A 48 21.08 15.77 8.44
C PHE A 48 20.27 16.40 9.58
N ASN A 49 20.22 15.75 10.76
CA ASN A 49 19.40 16.18 11.90
C ASN A 49 17.91 16.38 11.53
N TRP A 50 17.45 15.72 10.46
CA TRP A 50 16.08 15.82 9.98
C TRP A 50 15.09 15.35 11.05
N LYS A 51 13.89 15.90 11.02
CA LYS A 51 12.74 15.50 11.84
C LYS A 51 11.49 15.56 10.98
N PRO A 52 10.56 14.61 11.12
CA PRO A 52 9.29 14.70 10.42
C PRO A 52 8.48 15.89 10.94
N ALA A 53 7.67 16.48 10.07
CA ALA A 53 6.74 17.56 10.46
C ALA A 53 5.55 17.05 11.29
N VAL A 54 5.31 15.74 11.28
CA VAL A 54 4.20 15.05 11.94
C VAL A 54 4.69 13.75 12.59
N ASP A 55 4.03 13.30 13.65
CA ASP A 55 4.40 12.07 14.37
C ASP A 55 3.97 10.78 13.63
N TRP A 56 3.06 10.90 12.66
CA TRP A 56 2.55 9.77 11.88
C TRP A 56 2.58 10.09 10.38
N ILE A 57 3.33 9.26 9.64
CA ILE A 57 3.46 9.36 8.18
C ILE A 57 2.67 8.20 7.53
N PRO A 58 1.48 8.46 6.97
CA PRO A 58 0.70 7.41 6.32
C PRO A 58 1.31 7.01 4.97
N THR A 59 1.55 5.71 4.77
CA THR A 59 1.89 5.19 3.45
C THR A 59 0.65 5.09 2.56
N PRO A 60 0.79 5.26 1.22
CA PRO A 60 -0.34 5.15 0.31
C PRO A 60 -0.99 3.76 0.39
N THR A 61 -2.29 3.73 0.13
CA THR A 61 -3.09 2.50 -0.02
C THR A 61 -3.78 2.53 -1.38
N VAL A 62 -3.94 1.37 -2.01
CA VAL A 62 -4.58 1.26 -3.33
C VAL A 62 -5.83 0.39 -3.21
N VAL A 63 -6.95 0.88 -3.74
CA VAL A 63 -8.15 0.04 -3.92
C VAL A 63 -7.91 -0.84 -5.14
N VAL A 64 -7.84 -2.14 -4.91
CA VAL A 64 -7.65 -3.16 -5.95
C VAL A 64 -9.02 -3.64 -6.40
N THR A 65 -9.29 -3.46 -7.69
CA THR A 65 -10.48 -3.91 -8.40
C THR A 65 -10.05 -4.70 -9.63
N LYS A 66 -11.00 -5.24 -10.38
CA LYS A 66 -10.70 -5.91 -11.65
C LYS A 66 -9.96 -5.02 -12.66
N ALA A 67 -10.07 -3.69 -12.54
CA ALA A 67 -9.41 -2.74 -13.45
C ALA A 67 -7.90 -2.62 -13.24
N ASN A 68 -7.39 -2.91 -12.04
CA ASN A 68 -5.98 -2.73 -11.68
C ASN A 68 -5.38 -3.95 -10.95
N VAL A 69 -6.08 -5.09 -10.93
CA VAL A 69 -5.65 -6.32 -10.25
C VAL A 69 -4.28 -6.84 -10.71
N ASP A 70 -3.87 -6.48 -11.94
CA ASP A 70 -2.58 -6.86 -12.53
C ASP A 70 -1.48 -5.81 -12.37
N THR A 71 -1.83 -4.59 -11.97
CA THR A 71 -0.91 -3.44 -11.99
C THR A 71 -0.69 -2.78 -10.62
N PHE A 72 -1.61 -2.98 -9.66
CA PHE A 72 -1.58 -2.29 -8.36
C PHE A 72 -0.27 -2.52 -7.58
N ALA A 73 0.37 -3.68 -7.75
CA ALA A 73 1.59 -4.05 -7.02
C ALA A 73 2.73 -3.04 -7.26
N ALA A 74 2.85 -2.52 -8.50
CA ALA A 74 3.87 -1.53 -8.83
C ALA A 74 3.67 -0.21 -8.05
N GLU A 75 2.43 0.14 -7.73
CA GLU A 75 2.13 1.38 -7.00
C GLU A 75 2.54 1.28 -5.52
N VAL A 76 2.39 0.11 -4.90
CA VAL A 76 2.64 -0.09 -3.46
C VAL A 76 4.05 -0.60 -3.14
N ALA A 77 4.79 -1.09 -4.14
CA ALA A 77 6.12 -1.69 -4.00
C ALA A 77 7.26 -0.86 -4.63
N SER A 78 7.00 0.38 -5.06
CA SER A 78 8.02 1.25 -5.66
C SER A 78 8.59 2.26 -4.66
N PRO A 79 9.91 2.58 -4.71
CA PRO A 79 10.50 3.64 -3.91
C PRO A 79 9.84 4.99 -4.14
N ARG A 80 9.63 5.75 -3.06
CA ARG A 80 9.12 7.12 -3.08
C ARG A 80 9.88 7.96 -2.04
N PRO A 81 10.11 9.26 -2.30
CA PRO A 81 10.71 10.13 -1.29
C PRO A 81 9.86 10.17 -0.02
N LEU A 82 10.50 10.44 1.11
CA LEU A 82 9.79 10.78 2.34
C LEU A 82 9.00 12.08 2.13
N PRO A 83 7.74 12.17 2.63
CA PRO A 83 6.94 13.39 2.57
C PRO A 83 7.41 14.48 3.55
#